data_AF-A0A7S3E4F0-F1
#
_entry.id   AF-A0A7S3E4F0-F1
#
_cell.length_a   1.000
_cell.length_b   1.000
_cell.length_c   1.000
_cell.angle_alpha   90.00
_cell.angle_beta   90.00
_cell.angle_gamma   90.00
#
_symmetry.space_group_name_H-M   'P 1'
#
loop_
_entity.id
_entity.type
_entity.pdbx_description
1 polymer ?
#
loop_
_entity_poly.entity_id
_entity_poly.type
_entity_poly.pdbx_seq_one_letter_code
_entity_poly.pdbx_strand_id
1 'polypeptide(L)'
;VHQPKASIVRLFDDILLLSEGATIYGGSLADAQETFATKAGLPCPANTNFAEHCLDCISVNYDSREEERECRGRLDKLIEANSEAAEALTRRVLATREAAGGGGARGTRCVT
;
A
#
# COMPACT_ATOMS: atom_id res chain seq x y z
N VAL A 1 10.25 -14.37 10.98
CA VAL A 1 10.02 -14.54 9.52
C VAL A 1 10.11 -13.16 8.91
N HIS A 2 11.31 -12.75 8.51
CA HIS A 2 11.63 -11.38 8.13
C HIS A 2 12.04 -11.33 6.67
N GLN A 3 11.23 -10.67 5.87
CA GLN A 3 11.32 -10.47 4.42
C GLN A 3 10.81 -11.62 3.54
N PRO A 4 9.66 -11.43 2.87
CA PRO A 4 9.40 -12.17 1.64
C PRO A 4 10.36 -11.68 0.55
N LYS A 5 11.00 -12.64 -0.14
CA LYS A 5 11.86 -12.35 -1.29
C LYS A 5 11.07 -11.63 -2.38
N ALA A 6 11.70 -10.68 -3.08
CA ALA A 6 11.11 -9.91 -4.19
C ALA A 6 10.39 -10.76 -5.26
N SER A 7 10.73 -12.04 -5.37
CA SER A 7 10.04 -13.02 -6.23
C SER A 7 8.56 -13.25 -5.90
N ILE A 8 8.09 -12.93 -4.68
CA ILE A 8 6.68 -13.11 -4.27
C ILE A 8 5.85 -11.85 -4.58
N VAL A 9 6.48 -10.67 -4.62
CA VAL A 9 5.79 -9.39 -4.92
C VAL A 9 5.20 -9.37 -6.34
N ARG A 10 5.84 -10.05 -7.30
CA ARG A 10 5.32 -10.19 -8.68
C ARG A 10 4.11 -11.13 -8.82
N LEU A 11 3.70 -11.82 -7.75
CA LEU A 11 2.55 -12.74 -7.74
C LEU A 11 1.28 -12.09 -7.16
N PHE A 12 1.35 -10.84 -6.69
CA PHE A 12 0.20 -10.14 -6.15
C PHE A 12 -0.34 -9.16 -7.18
N ASP A 13 -1.55 -9.42 -7.67
CA ASP A 13 -2.25 -8.54 -8.61
C ASP A 13 -2.62 -7.21 -7.93
N ASP A 14 -3.01 -7.26 -6.65
CA ASP A 14 -3.45 -6.12 -5.85
C ASP A 14 -2.65 -6.00 -4.54
N ILE A 15 -2.33 -4.77 -4.15
CA ILE A 15 -1.69 -4.41 -2.89
C ILE A 15 -2.58 -3.45 -2.09
N LEU A 16 -2.57 -3.62 -0.77
CA LEU A 16 -3.21 -2.74 0.19
C LEU A 16 -2.14 -2.25 1.17
N LEU A 17 -1.90 -0.94 1.20
CA LEU A 17 -0.97 -0.29 2.13
C LEU A 17 -1.77 0.36 3.24
N LEU A 18 -1.41 0.05 4.48
CA LEU A 18 -2.05 0.55 5.69
C LEU A 18 -0.99 1.23 6.55
N SER A 19 -1.30 2.39 7.11
CA SER A 19 -0.46 3.10 8.08
C SER A 19 -1.34 3.75 9.14
N GLU A 20 -0.96 3.62 10.42
CA GLU A 20 -1.73 4.11 11.59
C GLU A 20 -3.23 3.69 11.60
N GLY A 21 -3.58 2.57 10.99
CA GLY A 21 -4.97 2.10 10.88
C GLY A 21 -5.80 2.74 9.76
N ALA A 22 -5.18 3.58 8.92
CA ALA A 22 -5.77 4.14 7.71
C ALA A 22 -5.23 3.45 6.45
N THR A 23 -6.08 3.30 5.44
CA THR A 23 -5.65 2.83 4.11
C THR A 23 -4.97 3.96 3.36
N ILE A 24 -3.70 3.78 3.05
CA ILE A 24 -2.89 4.74 2.29
C ILE A 24 -2.98 4.46 0.79
N TYR A 25 -3.04 3.19 0.41
CA TYR A 25 -3.17 2.75 -0.97
C TYR A 25 -3.97 1.45 -1.05
N GLY A 26 -4.81 1.30 -2.08
CA GLY A 26 -5.40 0.02 -2.44
C GLY A 26 -5.62 -0.05 -3.94
N GLY A 27 -4.97 -0.99 -4.59
CA GLY A 27 -5.04 -1.12 -6.05
C GLY A 27 -3.98 -2.08 -6.58
N SER A 28 -3.82 -2.14 -7.90
CA SER A 28 -2.82 -3.01 -8.50
C SER A 28 -1.40 -2.50 -8.28
N LEU A 29 -0.42 -3.41 -8.25
CA LEU A 29 0.99 -3.00 -8.12
C LEU A 29 1.44 -2.11 -9.30
N ALA A 30 0.89 -2.34 -10.49
CA ALA A 30 1.18 -1.54 -11.68
C ALA A 30 0.63 -0.11 -11.54
N ASP A 31 -0.62 0.04 -11.10
CA ASP A 31 -1.24 1.35 -10.89
C ASP A 31 -0.56 2.10 -9.74
N ALA A 32 -0.06 1.37 -8.74
CA ALA A 32 0.67 1.95 -7.62
C ALA A 32 1.95 2.65 -8.10
N GLN A 33 2.70 2.04 -9.02
CA GLN A 33 3.92 2.65 -9.56
C GLN A 33 3.62 3.97 -10.26
N GLU A 34 2.58 3.99 -11.11
CA GLU A 34 2.15 5.19 -11.80
C GLU A 34 1.63 6.25 -10.82
N THR A 35 0.81 5.85 -9.85
CA THR A 35 0.19 6.75 -8.89
C THR A 35 1.22 7.38 -7.96
N PHE A 36 2.16 6.59 -7.44
CA PHE A 36 3.23 7.10 -6.58
C PHE A 36 4.12 8.08 -7.35
N ALA A 37 4.49 7.76 -8.60
CA ALA A 37 5.33 8.62 -9.39
C ALA A 37 4.64 9.92 -9.84
N THR A 38 3.39 9.85 -10.31
CA THR A 38 2.71 10.97 -10.98
C THR A 38 1.83 11.80 -10.04
N LYS A 39 1.02 11.16 -9.19
CA LYS A 39 0.06 11.86 -8.32
C LYS A 39 0.68 12.26 -6.99
N ALA A 40 1.46 11.37 -6.37
CA ALA A 40 2.10 11.65 -5.08
C ALA A 40 3.48 12.32 -5.22
N GLY A 41 4.09 12.28 -6.41
CA GLY A 41 5.42 12.84 -6.67
C GLY A 41 6.57 12.08 -6.00
N LEU A 42 6.38 10.78 -5.76
CA LEU A 42 7.31 9.87 -5.09
C LEU A 42 7.79 8.77 -6.04
N PRO A 43 8.58 9.11 -7.08
CA PRO A 43 9.09 8.11 -8.02
C PRO A 43 9.99 7.10 -7.32
N CYS A 44 9.83 5.83 -7.68
CA CYS A 44 10.70 4.76 -7.17
C CYS A 44 12.12 4.92 -7.74
N PRO A 45 13.18 4.87 -6.92
CA PRO A 45 14.55 4.90 -7.42
C PRO A 45 14.87 3.70 -8.30
N ALA A 46 15.76 3.90 -9.29
CA ALA A 46 16.25 2.82 -10.13
C ALA A 46 16.96 1.75 -9.27
N ASN A 47 16.72 0.47 -9.58
CA ASN A 47 17.23 -0.69 -8.84
C ASN A 47 16.72 -0.86 -7.39
N THR A 48 15.67 -0.15 -6.98
CA THR A 48 15.01 -0.37 -5.69
C THR A 48 13.78 -1.26 -5.87
N ASN A 49 13.52 -2.14 -4.90
CA ASN A 49 12.30 -2.93 -4.88
C ASN A 49 11.12 -1.99 -4.60
N PHE A 50 10.17 -1.93 -5.53
CA PHE A 50 9.01 -1.05 -5.40
C PHE A 50 8.20 -1.31 -4.12
N ALA A 51 8.11 -2.56 -3.66
CA ALA A 51 7.44 -2.85 -2.40
C ALA A 51 8.17 -2.27 -1.18
N GLU A 52 9.50 -2.27 -1.18
CA GLU A 52 10.29 -1.62 -0.12
C GLU A 52 10.11 -0.09 -0.19
N HIS A 53 10.18 0.48 -1.40
CA HIS A 53 9.91 1.91 -1.60
C HIS A 53 8.53 2.33 -1.09
N CYS A 54 7.49 1.53 -1.36
CA CYS A 54 6.16 1.79 -0.82
C CYS A 54 6.13 1.76 0.72
N LEU A 55 6.79 0.78 1.34
CA LEU A 55 6.87 0.67 2.80
C LEU A 55 7.59 1.88 3.41
N ASP A 56 8.70 2.31 2.80
CA ASP A 56 9.46 3.48 3.24
C ASP A 56 8.61 4.76 3.11
N CYS A 57 7.81 4.88 2.05
CA CYS A 57 6.92 6.03 1.83
C CYS A 57 5.78 6.13 2.86
N ILE A 58 5.29 4.98 3.37
CA ILE A 58 4.19 4.95 4.36
C ILE A 58 4.68 4.89 5.81
N SER A 59 5.99 4.73 6.01
CA SER A 59 6.60 4.68 7.34
C SER A 59 6.64 6.08 7.96
N VAL A 60 6.13 6.18 9.18
CA VAL A 60 6.17 7.42 9.97
C VAL A 60 7.32 7.32 10.96
N ASN A 61 8.28 8.24 10.86
CA ASN A 61 9.34 8.38 11.84
C ASN A 61 8.91 9.40 12.91
N TYR A 62 9.11 9.05 14.18
CA TYR A 62 8.73 9.87 15.33
C TYR A 62 9.94 10.46 16.06
N ASP A 63 11.13 10.41 15.44
CA ASP A 63 12.38 10.88 16.04
C ASP A 63 12.36 12.39 16.32
N SER A 64 11.66 13.16 15.47
CA SER A 64 11.39 14.58 15.71
C SER A 64 9.99 14.99 15.25
N ARG A 65 9.48 16.09 15.83
CA ARG A 65 8.21 16.72 15.45
C ARG A 65 8.18 17.18 13.99
N GLU A 66 9.35 17.48 13.43
CA GLU A 66 9.49 17.98 12.06
C GLU A 66 9.44 16.83 11.06
N GLU A 67 10.15 15.73 11.34
CA GLU A 67 10.08 14.48 10.56
C GLU A 67 8.67 13.86 10.61
N GLU A 68 8.01 13.85 11.79
CA GLU A 68 6.63 13.37 11.94
C GLU A 68 5.68 14.13 10.99
N ARG A 69 5.81 15.46 10.94
CA ARG A 69 4.97 16.31 10.08
C ARG A 69 5.23 16.06 8.61
N GLU A 70 6.49 15.88 8.23
CA GLU A 70 6.84 15.60 6.83
C GLU A 70 6.30 14.22 6.40
N CYS A 71 6.49 13.18 7.23
CA CYS A 71 5.94 11.85 7.00
C CYS A 71 4.42 11.90 6.87
N ARG A 72 3.71 12.56 7.80
CA ARG A 72 2.25 12.67 7.75
C ARG A 72 1.78 13.45 6.51
N GLY A 73 2.47 14.53 6.13
CA GLY A 73 2.16 15.27 4.90
C GLY A 73 2.37 14.45 3.61
N ARG A 74 3.30 13.49 3.61
CA ARG A 74 3.45 12.53 2.49
C ARG A 74 2.29 11.53 2.46
N LEU A 75 1.88 11.02 3.63
CA LEU A 75 0.72 10.13 3.75
C LEU A 75 -0.56 10.80 3.24
N ASP A 76 -0.80 12.05 3.61
CA ASP A 76 -2.00 12.78 3.16
C ASP A 76 -2.09 12.90 1.63
N LYS A 77 -0.95 13.18 0.97
CA LYS A 77 -0.89 13.21 -0.51
C LYS A 77 -1.18 11.85 -1.13
N LEU A 78 -0.67 10.78 -0.52
CA LEU A 78 -0.94 9.42 -0.98
C LEU A 78 -2.40 9.02 -0.78
N ILE A 79 -2.99 9.37 0.35
CA ILE A 79 -4.41 9.14 0.63
C ILE A 79 -5.28 9.89 -0.37
N GLU A 80 -5.00 11.17 -0.62
CA GLU A 80 -5.75 11.99 -1.58
C GLU A 80 -5.66 11.41 -3.01
N ALA A 81 -4.45 11.03 -3.44
CA ALA A 81 -4.21 10.43 -4.75
C ALA A 81 -4.94 9.09 -4.98
N ASN A 82 -5.30 8.39 -3.91
CA ASN A 82 -5.82 7.02 -3.94
C ASN A 82 -7.20 6.82 -3.30
N SER A 83 -7.82 7.87 -2.79
CA SER A 83 -9.07 7.81 -2.02
C SER A 83 -10.14 6.90 -2.66
N GLU A 84 -10.35 6.99 -3.98
CA GLU A 84 -11.31 6.14 -4.69
C GLU A 84 -10.89 4.66 -4.81
N ALA A 85 -9.63 4.40 -5.17
CA ALA A 85 -9.12 3.04 -5.38
C ALA A 85 -8.94 2.29 -4.06
N ALA A 86 -8.43 2.99 -3.04
CA ALA A 86 -8.23 2.48 -1.70
C ALA A 86 -9.55 2.05 -1.04
N GLU A 87 -10.60 2.86 -1.18
CA GLU A 87 -11.93 2.51 -0.67
C GLU A 87 -12.54 1.31 -1.41
N ALA A 88 -12.42 1.27 -2.74
CA ALA A 88 -12.97 0.18 -3.54
C ALA A 88 -12.33 -1.17 -3.20
N LEU A 89 -11.00 -1.21 -3.08
CA LEU A 89 -10.30 -2.43 -2.71
C LEU A 89 -10.58 -2.83 -1.25
N THR A 90 -10.57 -1.88 -0.32
CA THR A 90 -10.89 -2.13 1.09
C THR A 90 -12.28 -2.74 1.25
N ARG A 91 -13.30 -2.16 0.57
CA ARG A 91 -14.66 -2.73 0.55
C ARG A 91 -14.69 -4.14 -0.02
N ARG A 92 -13.95 -4.40 -1.10
CA ARG A 92 -13.90 -5.73 -1.74
C ARG A 92 -13.23 -6.79 -0.84
N VAL A 93 -12.16 -6.41 -0.14
CA VAL A 93 -11.45 -7.29 0.81
C VAL A 93 -12.31 -7.59 2.04
N LEU A 94 -13.04 -6.60 2.57
CA LEU A 94 -13.96 -6.82 3.69
C LEU A 94 -15.19 -7.64 3.27
N ALA A 95 -15.74 -7.39 2.08
CA ALA A 95 -16.87 -8.16 1.55
C ALA A 95 -16.52 -9.63 1.27
N THR A 96 -15.29 -9.91 0.85
CA THR A 96 -14.82 -11.30 0.66
C THR A 96 -14.57 -12.02 1.99
N ARG A 97 -14.30 -11.33 3.10
CA ARG A 97 -14.23 -11.94 4.44
C ARG A 97 -15.60 -12.41 4.94
N GLU A 98 -16.67 -11.71 4.58
CA GLU A 98 -18.06 -12.14 4.84
C GLU A 98 -18.44 -13.37 3.99
N ALA A 99 -17.94 -13.44 2.74
CA ALA A 99 -18.20 -14.55 1.82
C ALA A 99 -17.32 -15.81 2.09
N ALA A 100 -16.16 -15.66 2.75
CA ALA A 100 -15.22 -16.74 3.04
C ALA A 100 -15.70 -17.74 4.12
N GLY A 101 -16.95 -17.63 4.57
CA GLY A 101 -17.66 -18.71 5.27
C GLY A 101 -18.00 -19.92 4.37
N GLY A 102 -17.74 -19.87 3.07
CA GLY A 102 -17.97 -21.00 2.16
C GLY A 102 -17.00 -21.05 0.99
N GLY A 103 -16.07 -22.02 1.03
CA GLY A 103 -15.55 -22.67 -0.18
C GLY A 103 -14.63 -21.85 -1.10
N GLY A 104 -13.32 -21.93 -0.82
CA GLY A 104 -12.22 -21.95 -1.80
C GLY A 104 -12.27 -21.05 -3.05
N ALA A 105 -11.62 -19.89 -3.01
CA ALA A 105 -10.92 -19.31 -4.17
C ALA A 105 -9.93 -18.21 -3.74
N ARG A 106 -8.71 -18.30 -4.28
CA ARG A 106 -7.67 -17.26 -4.47
C ARG A 106 -7.52 -16.22 -3.34
N GLY A 107 -6.57 -16.48 -2.45
CA GLY A 107 -6.30 -15.65 -1.28
C GLY A 107 -5.66 -14.30 -1.61
N THR A 108 -6.42 -13.22 -1.46
CA THR A 108 -5.90 -11.88 -1.20
C THR A 108 -5.34 -11.89 0.22
N ARG A 109 -4.02 -11.74 0.38
CA ARG A 109 -3.37 -11.71 1.69
C ARG A 109 -2.93 -10.29 2.01
N CYS A 110 -3.56 -9.71 3.03
CA CYS A 110 -3.22 -8.41 3.60
C CYS A 110 -1.84 -8.51 4.28
N VAL A 111 -0.90 -7.66 3.86
CA VAL A 111 0.38 -7.50 4.56
C VAL A 111 0.15 -6.38 5.59
N THR A 112 0.50 -6.67 6.84
CA THR A 112 0.48 -5.72 7.97
C THR A 112 1.90 -5.31 8.27
#